data_AF-A0A5E8EUF3-F1
#
_entry.id   AF-A0A5E8EUF3-F1
#
_cell.length_a   1.000
_cell.length_b   1.000
_cell.length_c   1.000
_cell.angle_alpha   90.00
_cell.angle_beta   90.00
_cell.angle_gamma   90.00
#
_symmetry.space_group_name_H-M   'P 1'
#
loop_
_entity.id
_entity.type
_entity.pdbx_description
1 polymer ?
#
loop_
_entity_poly.entity_id
_entity_poly.type
_entity_poly.pdbx_seq_one_letter_code
_entity_poly.pdbx_strand_id
1 'polypeptide(L)'
;MQAIRFGIDLAKNVFQVHGVDAAGRVVVQRQLRRAQVEKFFAAQPPALIGMEACGSAHHWARTLSALGHDVKLMPPAYVKPYVPRNKNDARDAHGCCEAVSRPDMRFVPIKSVEQQWARALHRTRDLLVRQRTQLANAMRGLLYEMGQTSAKGAAGIETLLRRVEAADEAIPAALLICLVPLAGQWRALDGEIGKLDKQILAQVRQQRAALRLTTIPSVGPIIAHATVAAIGDGRQFASARDFAAWLGLTRKTHDTGGKHRPTGHISRAGDKDLRRLLILGASSWLRQVRAKPDRGSPWIRGLLARRPVKVAVVAQAAKTARIIWAMLQSGQQYRAPAVA
;
A
#
# COMPACT_ATOMS: atom_id res chain seq x y z
N MET A 1 30.12 -19.30 23.77
CA MET A 1 29.60 -17.91 23.76
C MET A 1 28.35 -17.91 22.89
N GLN A 2 27.18 -17.61 23.46
CA GLN A 2 25.88 -17.81 22.81
C GLN A 2 25.36 -16.49 22.23
N ALA A 3 24.87 -16.51 20.99
CA ALA A 3 24.27 -15.33 20.37
C ALA A 3 22.88 -15.07 20.97
N ILE A 4 22.64 -13.84 21.42
CA ILE A 4 21.34 -13.40 21.96
C ILE A 4 20.55 -12.53 20.99
N ARG A 5 21.25 -11.97 20.00
CA ARG A 5 20.69 -11.07 18.99
C ARG A 5 21.31 -11.34 17.64
N PHE A 6 20.46 -11.34 16.61
CA PHE A 6 20.85 -11.50 15.22
C PHE A 6 20.31 -10.38 14.35
N GLY A 7 21.07 -10.05 13.31
CA GLY A 7 20.59 -9.35 12.13
C GLY A 7 20.70 -10.26 10.92
N ILE A 8 19.68 -10.23 10.07
CA ILE A 8 19.65 -11.02 8.83
C ILE A 8 19.44 -10.09 7.66
N ASP A 9 20.35 -10.15 6.69
CA ASP A 9 20.10 -9.62 5.36
C ASP A 9 19.41 -10.69 4.50
N LEU A 10 18.23 -10.34 3.99
CA LEU A 10 17.34 -11.27 3.30
C LEU A 10 17.53 -11.16 1.78
N ALA A 11 17.93 -12.25 1.14
CA ALA A 11 17.92 -12.35 -0.33
C ALA A 11 17.09 -13.54 -0.84
N LYS A 12 17.15 -13.80 -2.15
CA LYS A 12 16.42 -14.91 -2.78
C LYS A 12 17.01 -16.27 -2.37
N ASN A 13 18.32 -16.42 -2.53
CA ASN A 13 19.03 -17.71 -2.44
C ASN A 13 20.05 -17.76 -1.31
N VAL A 14 20.64 -16.62 -0.98
CA VAL A 14 21.78 -16.47 -0.08
C VAL A 14 21.44 -15.39 0.94
N PHE A 15 21.65 -15.69 2.22
CA PHE A 15 21.35 -14.82 3.34
C PHE A 15 22.64 -14.55 4.08
N GLN A 16 22.81 -13.35 4.61
CA GLN A 16 23.88 -13.07 5.57
C GLN A 16 23.29 -12.98 6.97
N VAL A 17 23.94 -13.66 7.91
CA VAL A 17 23.56 -13.68 9.32
C VAL A 17 24.71 -13.09 10.13
N HIS A 18 24.37 -12.13 10.98
CA HIS A 18 25.28 -11.51 11.93
C HIS A 18 24.69 -11.67 13.34
N GLY A 19 25.40 -12.32 14.25
CA GLY A 19 24.94 -12.63 15.60
C GLY A 19 25.93 -12.18 16.66
N VAL A 20 25.42 -11.56 17.73
CA VAL A 20 26.20 -11.03 18.85
C VAL A 20 25.78 -11.63 20.19
N ASP A 21 26.73 -11.70 21.13
CA ASP A 21 26.48 -12.07 22.51
C ASP A 21 25.92 -10.90 23.36
N ALA A 22 25.73 -11.11 24.66
CA ALA A 22 25.24 -10.10 25.59
C ALA A 22 26.15 -8.88 25.73
N ALA A 23 27.46 -9.02 25.48
CA ALA A 23 28.42 -7.94 25.47
C ALA A 23 28.52 -7.23 24.10
N GLY A 24 27.72 -7.64 23.11
CA GLY A 24 27.78 -7.11 21.75
C GLY A 24 28.94 -7.64 20.92
N ARG A 25 29.66 -8.67 21.38
CA ARG A 25 30.74 -9.29 20.62
C ARG A 25 30.16 -10.19 19.55
N VAL A 26 30.74 -10.13 18.35
CA VAL A 26 30.34 -10.98 17.22
C VAL A 26 30.71 -12.43 17.52
N VAL A 27 29.72 -13.30 17.56
CA VAL A 27 29.88 -14.75 17.78
C VAL A 27 29.43 -15.57 16.57
N VAL A 28 28.63 -14.99 15.69
CA VAL A 28 28.23 -15.59 14.42
C VAL A 28 28.34 -14.54 13.32
N GLN A 29 29.08 -14.86 12.26
CA GLN A 29 29.01 -14.12 11.00
C GLN A 29 29.16 -15.12 9.87
N ARG A 30 28.07 -15.40 9.15
CA ARG A 30 28.09 -16.41 8.09
C ARG A 30 27.03 -16.19 7.04
N GLN A 31 27.35 -16.72 5.86
CA GLN A 31 26.43 -16.86 4.76
C GLN A 31 25.64 -18.16 4.89
N LEU A 32 24.32 -18.10 4.68
CA LEU A 32 23.44 -19.26 4.65
C LEU A 32 22.71 -19.33 3.31
N ARG A 33 22.64 -20.51 2.71
CA ARG A 33 21.70 -20.77 1.61
C ARG A 33 20.28 -20.80 2.17
N ARG A 34 19.29 -20.48 1.34
CA ARG A 34 17.87 -20.46 1.71
C ARG A 34 17.42 -21.69 2.50
N ALA A 35 17.80 -22.89 2.04
CA ALA A 35 17.43 -24.17 2.66
C ALA A 35 18.12 -24.41 4.03
N GLN A 36 19.18 -23.67 4.36
CA GLN A 36 19.93 -23.81 5.60
C GLN A 36 19.40 -22.88 6.71
N VAL A 37 18.66 -21.82 6.37
CA VAL A 37 18.23 -20.80 7.34
C VAL A 37 17.40 -21.41 8.46
N GLU A 38 16.38 -22.18 8.13
CA GLU A 38 15.48 -22.78 9.12
C GLU A 38 16.23 -23.76 10.04
N LYS A 39 17.03 -24.68 9.46
CA LYS A 39 17.85 -25.62 10.23
C LYS A 39 18.86 -24.90 11.14
N PHE A 40 19.44 -23.80 10.67
CA PHE A 40 20.39 -23.02 11.46
C PHE A 40 19.72 -22.40 12.68
N PHE A 41 18.56 -21.75 12.50
CA PHE A 41 17.84 -21.08 13.59
C PHE A 41 17.14 -22.06 14.54
N ALA A 42 16.68 -23.21 14.05
CA ALA A 42 16.15 -24.27 14.91
C ALA A 42 17.18 -24.82 15.91
N ALA A 43 18.48 -24.71 15.59
CA ALA A 43 19.58 -25.08 16.48
C ALA A 43 20.04 -23.92 17.40
N GLN A 44 19.49 -22.71 17.25
CA GLN A 44 19.79 -21.58 18.12
C GLN A 44 18.78 -21.52 19.28
N PRO A 45 19.17 -21.01 20.46
CA PRO A 45 18.21 -20.62 21.50
C PRO A 45 17.26 -19.52 21.01
N PRO A 46 16.14 -19.27 21.72
CA PRO A 46 15.36 -18.05 21.55
C PRO A 46 16.25 -16.80 21.57
N ALA A 47 16.08 -15.93 20.59
CA ALA A 47 16.93 -14.76 20.37
C ALA A 47 16.12 -13.64 19.72
N LEU A 48 16.61 -12.40 19.85
CA LEU A 48 16.05 -11.24 19.13
C LEU A 48 16.60 -11.21 17.70
N ILE A 49 15.73 -11.17 16.69
CA ILE A 49 16.12 -11.17 15.28
C ILE A 49 15.63 -9.90 14.59
N GLY A 50 16.55 -9.08 14.11
CA GLY A 50 16.28 -7.92 13.27
C GLY A 50 16.38 -8.24 11.78
N MET A 51 15.36 -7.85 11.00
CA MET A 51 15.38 -7.96 9.54
C MET A 51 14.78 -6.71 8.88
N GLU A 52 15.26 -6.34 7.71
CA GLU A 52 14.59 -5.33 6.89
C GLU A 52 13.24 -5.85 6.37
N ALA A 53 12.23 -4.97 6.36
CA ALA A 53 10.95 -5.24 5.74
C ALA A 53 11.08 -5.25 4.21
N CYS A 54 11.24 -6.44 3.64
CA CYS A 54 11.34 -6.69 2.20
C CYS A 54 10.28 -7.70 1.72
N GLY A 55 10.38 -8.14 0.45
CA GLY A 55 9.39 -9.03 -0.18
C GLY A 55 9.20 -10.37 0.54
N SER A 56 10.27 -10.98 1.05
CA SER A 56 10.25 -12.28 1.74
C SER A 56 10.17 -12.16 3.27
N ALA A 57 10.32 -10.95 3.82
CA ALA A 57 10.49 -10.72 5.26
C ALA A 57 9.32 -11.23 6.10
N HIS A 58 8.08 -11.08 5.64
CA HIS A 58 6.92 -11.57 6.39
C HIS A 58 6.88 -13.11 6.50
N HIS A 59 7.31 -13.83 5.46
CA HIS A 59 7.40 -15.30 5.51
C HIS A 59 8.47 -15.72 6.51
N TRP A 60 9.69 -15.20 6.36
CA TRP A 60 10.79 -15.52 7.27
C TRP A 60 10.50 -15.12 8.71
N ALA A 61 9.85 -13.98 8.93
CA ALA A 61 9.49 -13.57 10.27
C ALA A 61 8.53 -14.56 10.94
N ARG A 62 7.50 -15.04 10.22
CA ARG A 62 6.62 -16.08 10.76
C ARG A 62 7.34 -17.39 10.99
N THR A 63 8.18 -17.83 10.05
CA THR A 63 8.97 -19.08 10.19
C THR A 63 9.87 -19.01 11.42
N LEU A 64 10.66 -17.95 11.56
CA LEU A 64 11.59 -17.80 12.68
C LEU A 64 10.87 -17.55 14.01
N SER A 65 9.73 -16.86 14.02
CA SER A 65 8.89 -16.74 15.21
C SER A 65 8.29 -18.07 15.64
N ALA A 66 7.93 -18.95 14.71
CA ALA A 66 7.43 -20.30 15.03
C ALA A 66 8.51 -21.20 15.67
N LEU A 67 9.79 -20.89 15.46
CA LEU A 67 10.93 -21.54 16.15
C LEU A 67 11.20 -20.93 17.55
N GLY A 68 10.42 -19.96 18.00
CA GLY A 68 10.53 -19.35 19.33
C GLY A 68 11.38 -18.08 19.40
N HIS A 69 11.81 -17.51 18.27
CA HIS A 69 12.57 -16.25 18.25
C HIS A 69 11.65 -15.02 18.30
N ASP A 70 12.11 -13.95 18.96
CA ASP A 70 11.44 -12.64 18.87
C ASP A 70 11.92 -11.92 17.60
N VAL A 71 11.08 -11.89 16.57
CA VAL A 71 11.44 -11.34 15.27
C VAL A 71 10.86 -9.95 15.09
N LYS A 72 11.71 -9.01 14.70
CA LYS A 72 11.34 -7.61 14.45
C LYS A 72 11.69 -7.21 13.02
N LEU A 73 10.67 -6.75 12.29
CA LEU A 73 10.85 -6.19 10.95
C LEU A 73 11.04 -4.68 11.04
N MET A 74 12.02 -4.12 10.34
CA MET A 74 12.31 -2.68 10.35
C MET A 74 12.15 -2.06 8.96
N PRO A 75 11.65 -0.81 8.84
CA PRO A 75 11.70 -0.10 7.57
C PRO A 75 13.16 0.05 7.09
N PRO A 76 13.48 -0.20 5.80
CA PRO A 76 14.86 -0.05 5.29
C PRO A 76 15.47 1.33 5.54
N ALA A 77 14.64 2.38 5.48
CA ALA A 77 15.08 3.75 5.78
C ALA A 77 15.58 3.93 7.22
N TYR A 78 15.15 3.09 8.16
CA TYR A 78 15.54 3.15 9.57
C TYR A 78 16.75 2.26 9.86
N VAL A 79 17.00 1.25 9.04
CA VAL A 79 18.21 0.42 9.12
C VAL A 79 19.41 1.11 8.45
N LYS A 80 19.17 1.84 7.35
CA LYS A 80 20.22 2.53 6.58
C LYS A 80 21.26 3.31 7.40
N PRO A 81 20.91 4.07 8.46
CA PRO A 81 21.90 4.79 9.27
C PRO A 81 22.90 3.89 10.02
N TYR A 82 22.56 2.62 10.22
CA TYR A 82 23.37 1.62 10.93
C TYR A 82 24.25 0.80 9.98
N VAL A 83 24.10 0.98 8.66
CA VAL A 83 24.90 0.28 7.66
C VAL A 83 26.18 1.10 7.38
N PRO A 84 27.39 0.53 7.58
CA PRO A 84 28.65 1.20 7.25
C PRO A 84 28.74 1.65 5.78
N ARG A 85 29.49 2.73 5.52
CA ARG A 85 29.56 3.42 4.20
C ARG A 85 29.87 2.50 3.00
N ASN A 86 30.73 1.50 3.17
CA ASN A 86 31.06 0.57 2.10
C ASN A 86 30.09 -0.62 2.16
N LYS A 87 29.09 -0.66 1.27
CA LYS A 87 27.97 -1.59 1.38
C LYS A 87 28.35 -3.02 0.97
N ASN A 88 27.99 -4.01 1.79
CA ASN A 88 27.92 -5.42 1.40
C ASN A 88 26.87 -6.16 2.26
N ASP A 89 26.44 -7.35 1.83
CA ASP A 89 25.37 -8.11 2.49
C ASP A 89 25.68 -8.40 3.98
N ALA A 90 26.96 -8.63 4.33
CA ALA A 90 27.37 -8.86 5.73
C ALA A 90 27.21 -7.61 6.60
N ARG A 91 27.47 -6.43 6.03
CA ARG A 91 27.27 -5.12 6.68
C ARG A 91 25.80 -4.74 6.75
N ASP A 92 24.99 -5.16 5.79
CA ASP A 92 23.53 -5.01 5.86
C ASP A 92 22.95 -5.86 7.01
N ALA A 93 23.43 -7.10 7.17
CA ALA A 93 23.07 -7.96 8.31
C ALA A 93 23.54 -7.36 9.65
N HIS A 94 24.76 -6.82 9.70
CA HIS A 94 25.25 -6.09 10.88
C HIS A 94 24.36 -4.87 11.20
N GLY A 95 24.03 -4.05 10.20
CA GLY A 95 23.15 -2.89 10.37
C GLY A 95 21.77 -3.28 10.91
N CYS A 96 21.21 -4.41 10.47
CA CYS A 96 19.98 -4.96 11.04
C CYS A 96 20.15 -5.36 12.52
N CYS A 97 21.27 -6.01 12.86
CA CYS A 97 21.57 -6.45 14.23
C CYS A 97 21.73 -5.27 15.20
N GLU A 98 22.33 -4.17 14.73
CA GLU A 98 22.49 -2.95 15.49
C GLU A 98 21.17 -2.18 15.61
N ALA A 99 20.46 -1.97 14.50
CA ALA A 99 19.22 -1.22 14.45
C ALA A 99 18.14 -1.81 15.38
N VAL A 100 17.99 -3.14 15.41
CA VAL A 100 16.94 -3.81 16.21
C VAL A 100 17.14 -3.65 17.71
N SER A 101 18.36 -3.32 18.16
CA SER A 101 18.67 -3.11 19.59
C SER A 101 18.23 -1.74 20.12
N ARG A 102 17.81 -0.81 19.26
CA ARG A 102 17.53 0.57 19.67
C ARG A 102 16.13 0.68 20.30
N PRO A 103 16.00 1.34 21.47
CA PRO A 103 14.73 1.41 22.20
C PRO A 103 13.64 2.17 21.44
N ASP A 104 14.02 3.22 20.70
CA ASP A 104 13.08 4.05 19.93
C ASP A 104 12.79 3.50 18.52
N MET A 105 13.27 2.28 18.22
CA MET A 105 13.06 1.67 16.91
C MET A 105 11.58 1.38 16.68
N ARG A 106 11.08 1.75 15.50
CA ARG A 106 9.71 1.43 15.09
C ARG A 106 9.72 0.23 14.15
N PHE A 107 8.91 -0.76 14.50
CA PHE A 107 8.83 -2.00 13.77
C PHE A 107 7.62 -2.07 12.85
N VAL A 108 7.75 -2.83 11.77
CA VAL A 108 6.67 -3.19 10.87
C VAL A 108 5.99 -4.44 11.44
N PRO A 109 4.67 -4.41 11.71
CA PRO A 109 3.97 -5.60 12.17
C PRO A 109 4.12 -6.76 11.17
N ILE A 110 4.42 -7.95 11.70
CA ILE A 110 4.47 -9.19 10.92
C ILE A 110 3.03 -9.48 10.48
N LYS A 111 2.83 -9.59 9.17
CA LYS A 111 1.50 -9.85 8.61
C LYS A 111 1.17 -11.32 8.70
N SER A 112 -0.11 -11.63 8.91
CA SER A 112 -0.62 -12.99 8.73
C SER A 112 -0.59 -13.39 7.25
N VAL A 113 -0.76 -14.68 6.98
CA VAL A 113 -0.83 -15.21 5.62
C VAL A 113 -2.06 -14.63 4.89
N GLU A 114 -3.18 -14.54 5.58
CA GLU A 114 -4.45 -14.00 5.09
C GLU A 114 -4.30 -12.52 4.71
N GLN A 115 -3.61 -11.72 5.54
CA GLN A 115 -3.29 -10.33 5.19
C GLN A 115 -2.41 -10.23 3.95
N GLN A 116 -1.43 -11.13 3.77
CA GLN A 116 -0.61 -11.16 2.56
C GLN A 116 -1.42 -11.54 1.32
N TRP A 117 -2.31 -12.52 1.42
CA TRP A 117 -3.23 -12.89 0.34
C TRP A 117 -4.17 -11.76 -0.04
N ALA A 118 -4.77 -11.08 0.95
CA ALA A 118 -5.62 -9.91 0.72
C ALA A 118 -4.85 -8.78 0.01
N ARG A 119 -3.58 -8.54 0.36
CA ARG A 119 -2.73 -7.58 -0.35
C ARG A 119 -2.36 -8.05 -1.76
N ALA A 120 -2.13 -9.34 -1.97
CA ALA A 120 -1.88 -9.91 -3.29
C ALA A 120 -3.08 -9.67 -4.21
N LEU A 121 -4.30 -9.91 -3.72
CA LEU A 121 -5.54 -9.64 -4.44
C LEU A 121 -5.63 -8.19 -4.94
N HIS A 122 -5.33 -7.21 -4.06
CA HIS A 122 -5.30 -5.79 -4.45
C HIS A 122 -4.20 -5.46 -5.45
N ARG A 123 -3.00 -6.03 -5.29
CA ARG A 123 -1.87 -5.79 -6.21
C ARG A 123 -2.14 -6.36 -7.59
N THR A 124 -2.69 -7.57 -7.67
CA THR A 124 -3.11 -8.19 -8.93
C THR A 124 -4.15 -7.34 -9.60
N ARG A 125 -5.23 -6.98 -8.89
CA ARG A 125 -6.27 -6.10 -9.42
C ARG A 125 -5.71 -4.78 -9.94
N ASP A 126 -4.84 -4.13 -9.18
CA ASP A 126 -4.24 -2.86 -9.59
C ASP A 126 -3.35 -2.99 -10.83
N LEU A 127 -2.60 -4.09 -10.95
CA LEU A 127 -1.84 -4.42 -12.16
C LEU A 127 -2.76 -4.56 -13.38
N LEU A 128 -3.83 -5.36 -13.26
CA LEU A 128 -4.77 -5.57 -14.36
C LEU A 128 -5.47 -4.27 -14.76
N VAL A 129 -5.88 -3.43 -13.79
CA VAL A 129 -6.48 -2.12 -14.06
C VAL A 129 -5.52 -1.20 -14.83
N ARG A 130 -4.22 -1.21 -14.48
CA ARG A 130 -3.20 -0.45 -15.22
C ARG A 130 -3.03 -0.96 -16.63
N GLN A 131 -2.91 -2.28 -16.82
CA GLN A 131 -2.80 -2.91 -18.15
C GLN A 131 -4.02 -2.60 -19.01
N ARG A 132 -5.24 -2.75 -18.46
CA ARG A 132 -6.49 -2.38 -19.14
C ARG A 132 -6.51 -0.91 -19.57
N THR A 133 -5.99 -0.02 -18.72
CA THR A 133 -5.86 1.41 -19.05
C THR A 133 -4.82 1.65 -20.14
N GLN A 134 -3.69 0.93 -20.12
CA GLN A 134 -2.66 1.00 -21.16
C GLN A 134 -3.22 0.58 -22.51
N LEU A 135 -3.96 -0.54 -22.59
CA LEU A 135 -4.62 -1.00 -23.82
C LEU A 135 -5.63 0.03 -24.34
N ALA A 136 -6.44 0.60 -23.46
CA ALA A 136 -7.40 1.64 -23.83
C ALA A 136 -6.71 2.90 -24.38
N ASN A 137 -5.54 3.26 -23.86
CA ASN A 137 -4.77 4.40 -24.36
C ASN A 137 -4.06 4.07 -25.67
N ALA A 138 -3.55 2.85 -25.84
CA ALA A 138 -2.93 2.38 -27.08
C ALA A 138 -3.92 2.41 -28.25
N MET A 139 -5.12 1.83 -28.08
CA MET A 139 -6.16 1.85 -29.11
C MET A 139 -6.56 3.30 -29.48
N ARG A 140 -6.70 4.19 -28.49
CA ARG A 140 -6.99 5.60 -28.75
C ARG A 140 -5.86 6.30 -29.49
N GLY A 141 -4.61 6.01 -29.16
CA GLY A 141 -3.44 6.57 -29.85
C GLY A 141 -3.39 6.17 -31.32
N LEU A 142 -3.54 4.88 -31.60
CA LEU A 142 -3.56 4.34 -32.96
C LEU A 142 -4.67 4.94 -33.83
N LEU A 143 -5.87 5.13 -33.27
CA LEU A 143 -6.96 5.80 -34.00
C LEU A 143 -6.70 7.29 -34.21
N TYR A 144 -6.08 7.94 -33.23
CA TYR A 144 -5.76 9.36 -33.29
C TYR A 144 -4.75 9.67 -34.42
N GLU A 145 -3.79 8.77 -34.67
CA GLU A 145 -2.86 8.87 -35.81
C GLU A 145 -3.58 8.86 -37.16
N MET A 146 -4.77 8.25 -37.23
CA MET A 146 -5.64 8.24 -38.41
C MET A 146 -6.72 9.34 -38.37
N GLY A 147 -6.55 10.37 -37.52
CA GLY A 147 -7.49 11.49 -37.38
C GLY A 147 -8.79 11.16 -36.65
N GLN A 148 -8.93 9.93 -36.12
CA GLN A 148 -10.14 9.51 -35.41
C GLN A 148 -10.01 9.72 -33.91
N THR A 149 -10.94 10.48 -33.34
CA THR A 149 -10.97 10.70 -31.90
C THR A 149 -11.93 9.74 -31.20
N SER A 150 -11.62 9.40 -29.95
CA SER A 150 -12.48 8.60 -29.08
C SER A 150 -12.58 9.25 -27.71
N ALA A 151 -13.80 9.27 -27.15
CA ALA A 151 -14.04 9.85 -25.85
C ALA A 151 -13.29 9.10 -24.73
N LYS A 152 -12.90 9.84 -23.69
CA LYS A 152 -12.33 9.27 -22.46
C LYS A 152 -13.43 8.71 -21.56
N GLY A 153 -13.07 7.78 -20.68
CA GLY A 153 -13.98 7.20 -19.69
C GLY A 153 -14.66 5.93 -20.17
N ALA A 154 -15.56 5.40 -19.32
CA ALA A 154 -16.19 4.09 -19.51
C ALA A 154 -17.08 4.02 -20.75
N ALA A 155 -17.94 5.03 -20.96
CA ALA A 155 -18.77 5.09 -22.17
C ALA A 155 -17.93 5.18 -23.44
N GLY A 156 -16.91 6.05 -23.45
CA GLY A 156 -16.05 6.24 -24.61
C GLY A 156 -15.23 5.01 -25.00
N ILE A 157 -14.73 4.24 -24.01
CA ILE A 157 -14.05 2.96 -24.32
C ILE A 157 -15.03 1.90 -24.80
N GLU A 158 -16.25 1.83 -24.25
CA GLU A 158 -17.25 0.86 -24.71
C GLU A 158 -17.68 1.14 -26.16
N THR A 159 -17.92 2.41 -26.52
CA THR A 159 -18.18 2.79 -27.90
C THR A 159 -17.04 2.41 -28.83
N LEU A 160 -15.79 2.66 -28.41
CA LEU A 160 -14.61 2.29 -29.18
C LEU A 160 -14.52 0.77 -29.40
N LEU A 161 -14.68 -0.02 -28.35
CA LEU A 161 -14.64 -1.49 -28.45
C LEU A 161 -15.69 -2.00 -29.44
N ARG A 162 -16.93 -1.49 -29.36
CA ARG A 162 -17.99 -1.88 -30.30
C ARG A 162 -17.65 -1.55 -31.75
N ARG A 163 -17.05 -0.38 -32.02
CA ARG A 163 -16.63 -0.01 -33.38
C ARG A 163 -15.56 -0.96 -33.91
N VAL A 164 -14.59 -1.34 -33.07
CA VAL A 164 -13.55 -2.31 -33.44
C VAL A 164 -14.14 -3.71 -33.64
N GLU A 165 -15.02 -4.16 -32.74
CA GLU A 165 -15.69 -5.47 -32.77
C GLU A 165 -16.63 -5.60 -33.99
N ALA A 166 -17.28 -4.51 -34.39
CA ALA A 166 -18.16 -4.45 -35.56
C ALA A 166 -17.43 -4.20 -36.88
N ALA A 167 -16.09 -4.06 -36.87
CA ALA A 167 -15.30 -3.67 -38.03
C ALA A 167 -15.89 -2.45 -38.76
N ASP A 168 -16.20 -1.39 -37.99
CA ASP A 168 -16.76 -0.13 -38.49
C ASP A 168 -16.00 0.34 -39.74
N GLU A 169 -16.73 0.63 -40.82
CA GLU A 169 -16.20 1.02 -42.14
C GLU A 169 -15.30 2.27 -42.06
N ALA A 170 -15.52 3.13 -41.07
CA ALA A 170 -14.68 4.30 -40.84
C ALA A 170 -13.27 3.91 -40.33
N ILE A 171 -13.04 2.68 -39.86
CA ILE A 171 -11.74 2.19 -39.40
C ILE A 171 -11.07 1.42 -40.54
N PRO A 172 -9.88 1.85 -41.01
CA PRO A 172 -9.16 1.14 -42.05
C PRO A 172 -8.93 -0.33 -41.69
N ALA A 173 -9.20 -1.25 -42.61
CA ALA A 173 -9.05 -2.69 -42.39
C ALA A 173 -7.64 -3.07 -41.91
N ALA A 174 -6.60 -2.41 -42.42
CA ALA A 174 -5.22 -2.59 -41.98
C ALA A 174 -5.01 -2.26 -40.49
N LEU A 175 -5.73 -1.27 -39.96
CA LEU A 175 -5.65 -0.87 -38.55
C LEU A 175 -6.42 -1.86 -37.63
N LEU A 176 -7.49 -2.48 -38.13
CA LEU A 176 -8.23 -3.50 -37.39
C LEU A 176 -7.35 -4.70 -36.99
N ILE A 177 -6.35 -5.04 -37.81
CA ILE A 177 -5.35 -6.08 -37.49
C ILE A 177 -4.65 -5.79 -36.15
N CYS A 178 -4.40 -4.52 -35.84
CA CYS A 178 -3.78 -4.08 -34.59
C CYS A 178 -4.81 -3.87 -33.46
N LEU A 179 -5.99 -3.31 -33.78
CA LEU A 179 -7.00 -2.94 -32.78
C LEU A 179 -7.74 -4.14 -32.19
N VAL A 180 -8.05 -5.16 -33.01
CA VAL A 180 -8.83 -6.33 -32.57
C VAL A 180 -8.12 -7.10 -31.44
N PRO A 181 -6.82 -7.43 -31.51
CA PRO A 181 -6.12 -8.07 -30.40
C PRO A 181 -6.10 -7.22 -29.11
N LEU A 182 -5.94 -5.91 -29.23
CA LEU A 182 -5.94 -4.99 -28.08
C LEU A 182 -7.33 -4.92 -27.42
N ALA A 183 -8.40 -4.89 -28.22
CA ALA A 183 -9.78 -4.92 -27.75
C ALA A 183 -10.10 -6.24 -27.04
N GLY A 184 -9.68 -7.38 -27.61
CA GLY A 184 -9.84 -8.70 -26.99
C GLY A 184 -9.13 -8.81 -25.64
N GLN A 185 -7.86 -8.39 -25.56
CA GLN A 185 -7.13 -8.34 -24.29
C GLN A 185 -7.79 -7.40 -23.28
N TRP A 186 -8.30 -6.25 -23.73
CA TRP A 186 -9.00 -5.31 -22.86
C TRP A 186 -10.24 -5.95 -22.23
N ARG A 187 -11.08 -6.63 -23.03
CA ARG A 187 -12.28 -7.33 -22.56
C ARG A 187 -11.93 -8.44 -21.57
N ALA A 188 -10.90 -9.23 -21.86
CA ALA A 188 -10.42 -10.27 -20.95
C ALA A 188 -9.97 -9.69 -19.60
N LEU A 189 -9.18 -8.62 -19.62
CA LEU A 189 -8.75 -7.94 -18.39
C LEU A 189 -9.92 -7.34 -17.62
N ASP A 190 -10.91 -6.75 -18.29
CA ASP A 190 -12.12 -6.22 -17.65
C ASP A 190 -12.90 -7.32 -16.92
N GLY A 191 -13.07 -8.49 -17.56
CA GLY A 191 -13.67 -9.67 -16.96
C GLY A 191 -12.92 -10.16 -15.71
N GLU A 192 -11.60 -10.30 -15.79
CA GLU A 192 -10.76 -10.72 -14.65
C GLU A 192 -10.81 -9.70 -13.49
N ILE A 193 -10.77 -8.40 -13.79
CA ILE A 193 -10.93 -7.35 -12.77
C ILE A 193 -12.29 -7.49 -12.08
N GLY A 194 -13.36 -7.75 -12.84
CA GLY A 194 -14.70 -8.00 -12.30
C GLY A 194 -14.76 -9.21 -11.36
N LYS A 195 -14.05 -10.30 -11.68
CA LYS A 195 -13.93 -11.47 -10.79
C LYS A 195 -13.20 -11.11 -9.49
N LEU A 196 -12.09 -10.39 -9.57
CA LEU A 196 -11.34 -9.94 -8.39
C LEU A 196 -12.16 -8.96 -7.53
N ASP A 197 -12.95 -8.08 -8.14
CA ASP A 197 -13.86 -7.18 -7.44
C ASP A 197 -14.94 -7.93 -6.66
N LYS A 198 -15.55 -8.95 -7.26
CA LYS A 198 -16.50 -9.84 -6.58
C LYS A 198 -15.85 -10.57 -5.41
N GLN A 199 -14.61 -11.05 -5.58
CA GLN A 199 -13.86 -11.72 -4.51
C GLN A 199 -13.57 -10.77 -3.33
N ILE A 200 -13.13 -9.54 -3.61
CA ILE A 200 -12.93 -8.52 -2.57
C ILE A 200 -14.23 -8.25 -1.83
N LEU A 201 -15.34 -8.10 -2.54
CA LEU A 201 -16.64 -7.84 -1.92
C LEU A 201 -17.09 -9.01 -1.03
N ALA A 202 -16.88 -10.25 -1.45
CA ALA A 202 -17.18 -11.44 -0.66
C ALA A 202 -16.36 -11.45 0.65
N GLN A 203 -15.06 -11.13 0.58
CA GLN A 203 -14.19 -11.05 1.77
C GLN A 203 -14.61 -9.90 2.70
N VAL A 204 -15.03 -8.75 2.17
CA VAL A 204 -15.57 -7.65 2.99
C VAL A 204 -16.78 -8.09 3.79
N ARG A 205 -17.72 -8.84 3.18
CA ARG A 205 -18.94 -9.32 3.87
C ARG A 205 -18.65 -10.22 5.06
N GLN A 206 -17.51 -10.92 5.06
CA GLN A 206 -17.08 -11.78 6.16
C GLN A 206 -16.31 -11.02 7.26
N GLN A 207 -15.93 -9.76 7.01
CA GLN A 207 -15.12 -8.95 7.91
C GLN A 207 -15.93 -7.81 8.52
N ARG A 208 -16.39 -7.97 9.77
CA ARG A 208 -17.13 -6.94 10.52
C ARG A 208 -16.43 -5.57 10.50
N ALA A 209 -15.10 -5.56 10.66
CA ALA A 209 -14.31 -4.33 10.60
C ALA A 209 -14.41 -3.64 9.24
N ALA A 210 -14.25 -4.39 8.13
CA ALA A 210 -14.36 -3.84 6.78
C ALA A 210 -15.77 -3.32 6.49
N LEU A 211 -16.83 -4.06 6.88
CA LEU A 211 -18.21 -3.60 6.75
C LEU A 211 -18.43 -2.26 7.46
N ARG A 212 -17.99 -2.12 8.71
CA ARG A 212 -18.08 -0.83 9.43
C ARG A 212 -17.41 0.29 8.65
N LEU A 213 -16.22 0.09 8.09
CA LEU A 213 -15.52 1.13 7.34
C LEU A 213 -16.28 1.57 6.08
N THR A 214 -17.08 0.69 5.45
CA THR A 214 -17.87 1.05 4.26
C THR A 214 -19.00 2.05 4.54
N THR A 215 -19.33 2.29 5.82
CA THR A 215 -20.30 3.32 6.22
C THR A 215 -19.78 4.76 6.08
N ILE A 216 -18.46 4.93 5.89
CA ILE A 216 -17.86 6.25 5.66
C ILE A 216 -18.11 6.66 4.19
N PRO A 217 -18.69 7.85 3.89
CA PRO A 217 -19.09 8.23 2.53
C PRO A 217 -18.00 8.13 1.44
N SER A 218 -16.73 8.29 1.81
CA SER A 218 -15.60 8.22 0.87
C SER A 218 -14.90 6.85 0.84
N VAL A 219 -15.44 5.83 1.51
CA VAL A 219 -14.80 4.52 1.69
C VAL A 219 -15.71 3.43 1.13
N GLY A 220 -15.36 2.93 -0.06
CA GLY A 220 -16.02 1.74 -0.64
C GLY A 220 -15.38 0.42 -0.18
N PRO A 221 -15.92 -0.74 -0.61
CA PRO A 221 -15.43 -2.07 -0.25
C PRO A 221 -13.94 -2.28 -0.50
N ILE A 222 -13.42 -1.78 -1.63
CA ILE A 222 -11.99 -1.88 -1.98
C ILE A 222 -11.12 -1.17 -0.93
N ILE A 223 -11.50 0.06 -0.54
CA ILE A 223 -10.75 0.86 0.42
C ILE A 223 -10.83 0.22 1.81
N ALA A 224 -12.02 -0.23 2.21
CA ALA A 224 -12.23 -0.91 3.49
C ALA A 224 -11.39 -2.19 3.59
N HIS A 225 -11.46 -3.06 2.58
CA HIS A 225 -10.68 -4.29 2.52
C HIS A 225 -9.17 -4.02 2.53
N ALA A 226 -8.70 -3.08 1.69
CA ALA A 226 -7.28 -2.72 1.63
C ALA A 226 -6.77 -2.17 2.96
N THR A 227 -7.60 -1.42 3.69
CA THR A 227 -7.27 -0.90 5.01
C THR A 227 -7.04 -2.04 6.00
N VAL A 228 -8.01 -2.96 6.15
CA VAL A 228 -7.89 -4.09 7.09
C VAL A 228 -6.71 -5.00 6.71
N ALA A 229 -6.49 -5.23 5.42
CA ALA A 229 -5.35 -6.00 4.93
C ALA A 229 -3.99 -5.33 5.21
N ALA A 230 -3.95 -4.00 5.24
CA ALA A 230 -2.72 -3.23 5.47
C ALA A 230 -2.38 -3.12 6.97
N ILE A 231 -3.39 -2.85 7.80
CA ILE A 231 -3.17 -2.43 9.19
C ILE A 231 -3.90 -3.27 10.25
N GLY A 232 -4.75 -4.23 9.87
CA GLY A 232 -5.54 -5.02 10.82
C GLY A 232 -6.49 -4.14 11.63
N ASP A 233 -6.35 -4.16 12.96
CA ASP A 233 -7.11 -3.34 13.90
C ASP A 233 -6.53 -1.92 14.11
N GLY A 234 -5.34 -1.64 13.58
CA GLY A 234 -4.69 -0.33 13.70
C GLY A 234 -4.03 -0.04 15.05
N ARG A 235 -3.90 -1.03 15.95
CA ARG A 235 -3.29 -0.85 17.29
C ARG A 235 -1.81 -0.52 17.27
N GLN A 236 -1.13 -0.73 16.14
CA GLN A 236 0.26 -0.33 15.93
C GLN A 236 0.47 1.19 15.84
N PHE A 237 -0.60 1.98 15.84
CA PHE A 237 -0.53 3.44 15.86
C PHE A 237 -1.04 3.96 17.20
N ALA A 238 -0.30 4.87 17.83
CA ALA A 238 -0.71 5.49 19.10
C ALA A 238 -1.89 6.46 18.91
N SER A 239 -2.01 7.07 17.72
CA SER A 239 -3.09 8.01 17.42
C SER A 239 -3.56 7.95 15.97
N ALA A 240 -4.75 8.49 15.74
CA ALA A 240 -5.28 8.74 14.39
C ALA A 240 -4.35 9.60 13.52
N ARG A 241 -3.59 10.52 14.16
CA ARG A 241 -2.63 11.39 13.46
C ARG A 241 -1.44 10.58 12.96
N ASP A 242 -0.98 9.59 13.73
CA ASP A 242 0.11 8.70 13.34
C ASP A 242 -0.28 7.84 12.14
N PHE A 243 -1.52 7.33 12.09
CA PHE A 243 -1.99 6.60 10.92
C PHE A 243 -2.02 7.48 9.66
N ALA A 244 -2.51 8.71 9.76
CA ALA A 244 -2.50 9.65 8.63
C ALA A 244 -1.06 10.01 8.20
N ALA A 245 -0.13 10.14 9.15
CA ALA A 245 1.28 10.39 8.88
C ALA A 245 1.96 9.18 8.23
N TRP A 246 1.64 7.96 8.67
CA TRP A 246 2.11 6.71 8.08
C TRP A 246 1.63 6.54 6.64
N LEU A 247 0.41 6.96 6.32
CA LEU A 247 -0.07 7.03 4.94
C LEU A 247 0.57 8.16 4.12
N GLY A 248 1.41 9.00 4.74
CA GLY A 248 2.04 10.14 4.11
C GLY A 248 1.05 11.21 3.65
N LEU A 249 -0.09 11.34 4.33
CA LEU A 249 -1.14 12.34 4.07
C LEU A 249 -0.95 13.62 4.89
N THR A 250 0.04 13.65 5.80
CA THR A 250 0.41 14.84 6.56
C THR A 250 1.41 15.70 5.78
N ARG A 251 1.46 16.99 6.12
CA ARG A 251 2.39 17.94 5.50
C ARG A 251 3.83 17.54 5.77
N LYS A 252 4.68 17.73 4.77
CA LYS A 252 6.14 17.66 4.92
C LYS A 252 6.63 19.01 5.44
N THR A 253 7.39 18.98 6.53
CA THR A 253 8.02 20.14 7.17
C THR A 253 9.53 20.12 6.92
N HIS A 254 10.13 21.29 6.76
CA HIS A 254 11.57 21.47 6.75
C HIS A 254 11.90 22.51 7.82
N ASP A 255 12.11 22.02 9.03
CA ASP A 255 12.36 22.87 10.17
C ASP A 255 13.87 22.90 10.42
N THR A 256 14.47 24.08 10.28
CA THR A 256 15.90 24.31 10.50
C THR A 256 16.09 25.55 11.38
N GLY A 257 16.96 25.46 12.38
CA GLY A 257 17.29 26.58 13.27
C GLY A 257 16.05 27.25 13.92
N GLY A 258 15.06 26.47 14.35
CA GLY A 258 13.83 26.98 14.98
C GLY A 258 12.79 27.57 14.01
N LYS A 259 13.06 27.63 12.70
CA LYS A 259 12.12 28.16 11.71
C LYS A 259 11.24 27.05 11.16
N HIS A 260 9.94 27.10 11.45
CA HIS A 260 8.97 26.17 10.87
C HIS A 260 8.64 26.57 9.42
N ARG A 261 9.06 25.76 8.44
CA ARG A 261 8.80 26.02 7.00
C ARG A 261 8.00 24.88 6.37
N PRO A 262 6.66 24.99 6.32
CA PRO A 262 5.83 23.98 5.67
C PRO A 262 6.03 24.04 4.14
N THR A 263 6.39 22.90 3.54
CA THR A 263 6.77 22.81 2.11
C THR A 263 5.60 22.89 1.11
N GLY A 264 4.37 23.07 1.58
CA GLY A 264 3.16 23.01 0.77
C GLY A 264 2.77 21.62 0.26
N HIS A 265 3.62 20.59 0.45
CA HIS A 265 3.40 19.23 -0.01
C HIS A 265 3.15 18.25 1.16
N ILE A 266 2.50 17.12 0.85
CA ILE A 266 2.41 15.98 1.77
C ILE A 266 3.69 15.14 1.73
N SER A 267 3.99 14.40 2.78
CA SER A 267 5.24 13.60 2.86
C SER A 267 5.31 12.45 1.85
N ARG A 268 4.15 11.88 1.46
CA ARG A 268 4.04 10.70 0.58
C ARG A 268 4.79 9.46 1.09
N ALA A 269 5.15 9.42 2.37
CA ALA A 269 5.77 8.26 3.02
C ALA A 269 4.78 7.08 3.19
N GLY A 270 5.32 5.89 3.49
CA GLY A 270 4.55 4.68 3.79
C GLY A 270 3.73 4.11 2.63
N ASP A 271 2.51 3.62 2.90
CA ASP A 271 1.75 2.82 1.93
C ASP A 271 1.12 3.67 0.81
N LYS A 272 1.80 3.67 -0.35
CA LYS A 272 1.40 4.40 -1.56
C LYS A 272 0.05 3.96 -2.11
N ASP A 273 -0.27 2.66 -2.03
CA ASP A 273 -1.49 2.10 -2.61
C ASP A 273 -2.71 2.50 -1.79
N LEU A 274 -2.65 2.33 -0.47
CA LEU A 274 -3.73 2.73 0.41
C LEU A 274 -3.92 4.26 0.40
N ARG A 275 -2.84 5.05 0.37
CA ARG A 275 -2.94 6.51 0.18
C ARG A 275 -3.68 6.86 -1.11
N ARG A 276 -3.31 6.24 -2.24
CA ARG A 276 -3.96 6.50 -3.53
C ARG A 276 -5.44 6.13 -3.49
N LEU A 277 -5.79 4.98 -2.92
CA LEU A 277 -7.17 4.54 -2.76
C LEU A 277 -8.01 5.56 -1.96
N LEU A 278 -7.48 6.07 -0.84
CA LEU A 278 -8.16 7.10 -0.05
C LEU A 278 -8.32 8.43 -0.81
N ILE A 279 -7.32 8.83 -1.60
CA ILE A 279 -7.39 10.01 -2.47
C ILE A 279 -8.46 9.82 -3.56
N LEU A 280 -8.54 8.64 -4.18
CA LEU A 280 -9.56 8.32 -5.18
C LEU A 280 -10.97 8.30 -4.57
N GLY A 281 -11.13 7.70 -3.38
CA GLY A 281 -12.38 7.70 -2.64
C GLY A 281 -12.84 9.11 -2.27
N ALA A 282 -11.93 9.93 -1.74
CA ALA A 282 -12.19 11.34 -1.46
C ALA A 282 -12.54 12.12 -2.73
N SER A 283 -11.84 11.90 -3.85
CA SER A 283 -12.13 12.57 -5.12
C SER A 283 -13.51 12.22 -5.66
N SER A 284 -13.90 10.94 -5.59
CA SER A 284 -15.23 10.48 -6.02
C SER A 284 -16.33 11.09 -5.16
N TRP A 285 -16.13 11.12 -3.84
CA TRP A 285 -17.05 11.75 -2.90
C TRP A 285 -17.18 13.27 -3.14
N LEU A 286 -16.07 13.98 -3.28
CA LEU A 286 -16.07 15.43 -3.52
C LEU A 286 -16.74 15.80 -4.84
N ARG A 287 -16.67 14.93 -5.87
CA ARG A 287 -17.44 15.14 -7.10
C ARG A 287 -18.95 15.16 -6.82
N GLN A 288 -19.44 14.28 -5.94
CA GLN A 288 -20.85 14.28 -5.53
C GLN A 288 -21.20 15.51 -4.70
N VAL A 289 -20.33 15.91 -3.76
CA VAL A 289 -20.53 17.13 -2.95
C VAL A 289 -20.58 18.38 -3.83
N ARG A 290 -19.78 18.46 -4.89
CA ARG A 290 -19.82 19.60 -5.82
C ARG A 290 -21.11 19.64 -6.65
N ALA A 291 -21.68 18.48 -6.97
CA ALA A 291 -22.96 18.39 -7.67
C ALA A 291 -24.16 18.59 -6.73
N LYS A 292 -24.02 18.19 -5.45
CA LYS A 292 -25.04 18.25 -4.40
C LYS A 292 -24.40 18.74 -3.09
N PRO A 293 -24.29 20.07 -2.88
CA PRO A 293 -23.56 20.66 -1.75
C PRO A 293 -24.08 20.26 -0.37
N ASP A 294 -25.37 19.97 -0.24
CA ASP A 294 -26.05 19.46 0.96
C ASP A 294 -25.37 18.20 1.53
N ARG A 295 -24.79 17.36 0.67
CA ARG A 295 -24.08 16.15 1.08
C ARG A 295 -22.77 16.41 1.82
N GLY A 296 -22.16 17.58 1.63
CA GLY A 296 -20.88 17.92 2.24
C GLY A 296 -21.05 18.50 3.65
N SER A 297 -20.18 18.14 4.59
CA SER A 297 -20.08 18.89 5.86
C SER A 297 -19.76 20.38 5.62
N PRO A 298 -20.17 21.30 6.52
CA PRO A 298 -19.79 22.72 6.43
C PRO A 298 -18.28 22.93 6.22
N TRP A 299 -17.46 22.12 6.88
CA TRP A 299 -15.99 22.14 6.73
C TRP A 299 -15.52 21.88 5.30
N ILE A 300 -16.04 20.86 4.61
CA ILE A 300 -15.57 20.54 3.24
C ILE A 300 -16.11 21.55 2.23
N ARG A 301 -17.32 22.08 2.43
CA ARG A 301 -17.87 23.17 1.62
C ARG A 301 -17.01 24.44 1.74
N GLY A 302 -16.72 24.86 2.97
CA GLY A 302 -15.84 26.01 3.22
C GLY A 302 -14.42 25.80 2.70
N LEU A 303 -13.92 24.56 2.72
CA LEU A 303 -12.61 24.24 2.14
C LEU A 303 -12.61 24.33 0.60
N LEU A 304 -13.66 23.83 -0.06
CA LEU A 304 -13.84 23.93 -1.51
C LEU A 304 -14.00 25.37 -1.99
N ALA A 305 -14.62 26.25 -1.18
CA ALA A 305 -14.78 27.66 -1.51
C ALA A 305 -13.45 28.43 -1.52
N ARG A 306 -12.47 28.03 -0.70
CA ARG A 306 -11.23 28.79 -0.49
C ARG A 306 -9.94 28.12 -0.98
N ARG A 307 -10.00 26.86 -1.42
CA ARG A 307 -8.81 26.09 -1.84
C ARG A 307 -9.05 25.33 -3.15
N PRO A 308 -7.99 25.08 -3.94
CA PRO A 308 -8.09 24.21 -5.11
C PRO A 308 -8.63 22.82 -4.76
N VAL A 309 -9.44 22.24 -5.65
CA VAL A 309 -10.11 20.93 -5.43
C VAL A 309 -9.13 19.83 -5.03
N LYS A 310 -7.94 19.77 -5.67
CA LYS A 310 -6.91 18.78 -5.33
C LYS A 310 -6.45 18.87 -3.86
N VAL A 311 -6.37 20.09 -3.31
CA VAL A 311 -6.04 20.30 -1.89
C VAL A 311 -7.16 19.80 -1.00
N ALA A 312 -8.42 20.09 -1.36
CA ALA A 312 -9.59 19.62 -0.63
C ALA A 312 -9.69 18.08 -0.63
N VAL A 313 -9.38 17.42 -1.76
CA VAL A 313 -9.32 15.96 -1.87
C VAL A 313 -8.29 15.36 -0.92
N VAL A 314 -7.07 15.89 -0.91
CA VAL A 314 -6.01 15.39 -0.01
C VAL A 314 -6.37 15.62 1.46
N ALA A 315 -6.93 16.78 1.79
CA ALA A 315 -7.39 17.07 3.15
C ALA A 315 -8.54 16.13 3.58
N GLN A 316 -9.49 15.85 2.69
CA GLN A 316 -10.56 14.89 2.95
C GLN A 316 -9.99 13.48 3.13
N ALA A 317 -9.04 13.04 2.30
CA ALA A 317 -8.39 11.74 2.46
C ALA A 317 -7.68 11.62 3.83
N ALA A 318 -6.97 12.68 4.27
CA ALA A 318 -6.34 12.74 5.59
C ALA A 318 -7.37 12.68 6.73
N LYS A 319 -8.50 13.37 6.60
CA LYS A 319 -9.62 13.30 7.55
C LYS A 319 -10.23 11.89 7.59
N THR A 320 -10.49 11.30 6.43
CA THR A 320 -11.01 9.93 6.31
C THR A 320 -10.06 8.92 6.94
N ALA A 321 -8.74 9.03 6.75
CA ALA A 321 -7.77 8.16 7.41
C ALA A 321 -7.91 8.21 8.94
N ARG A 322 -8.04 9.41 9.52
CA ARG A 322 -8.23 9.59 10.97
C ARG A 322 -9.52 8.95 11.47
N ILE A 323 -10.61 9.10 10.71
CA ILE A 323 -11.91 8.47 11.02
C ILE A 323 -11.81 6.95 10.97
N ILE A 324 -11.18 6.40 9.92
CA ILE A 324 -10.95 4.96 9.77
C ILE A 324 -10.26 4.40 11.02
N TRP A 325 -9.15 5.02 11.45
CA TRP A 325 -8.42 4.55 12.64
C TRP A 325 -9.30 4.60 13.90
N ALA A 326 -10.01 5.71 14.11
CA ALA A 326 -10.90 5.87 15.27
C ALA A 326 -12.02 4.81 15.31
N MET A 327 -12.59 4.46 14.15
CA MET A 327 -13.60 3.41 14.02
C MET A 327 -13.03 2.01 14.25
N LEU A 328 -11.81 1.74 13.79
CA LEU A 328 -11.15 0.46 14.06
C LEU A 328 -10.85 0.28 15.56
N GLN A 329 -10.38 1.33 16.23
CA GLN A 329 -10.08 1.29 17.66
C GLN A 329 -11.33 1.19 18.54
N SER A 330 -12.35 2.00 18.26
CA SER A 330 -13.59 2.03 19.06
C SER A 330 -14.56 0.89 18.74
N GLY A 331 -14.43 0.26 17.56
CA GLY A 331 -15.40 -0.71 17.06
C GLY A 331 -16.76 -0.11 16.68
N GLN A 332 -16.92 1.22 16.75
CA GLN A 332 -18.16 1.92 16.46
C GLN A 332 -18.37 2.17 14.97
N GLN A 333 -19.62 2.36 14.56
CA GLN A 333 -19.98 2.74 13.19
C GLN A 333 -19.76 4.24 12.95
N TYR A 334 -19.63 4.62 11.68
CA TYR A 334 -19.53 6.02 11.31
C TYR A 334 -20.81 6.77 11.67
N ARG A 335 -20.67 7.88 12.39
CA ARG A 335 -21.77 8.81 12.65
C ARG A 335 -21.51 10.08 11.86
N ALA A 336 -22.45 10.45 11.00
CA ALA A 336 -22.38 11.72 10.30
C ALA A 336 -22.38 12.86 11.35
N PRO A 337 -21.55 13.91 11.19
CA PRO A 337 -21.64 15.08 12.05
C PRO A 337 -23.07 15.64 11.97
N ALA A 338 -23.67 15.97 13.11
CA ALA A 338 -24.94 16.69 13.14
C ALA A 338 -24.80 17.96 12.28
N VAL A 339 -25.79 18.21 11.43
CA VAL A 339 -25.85 19.46 10.66
C VAL A 339 -26.21 20.54 11.67
N ALA A 340 -25.21 21.34 12.06
CA ALA A 340 -25.41 22.56 12.82
C ALA A 340 -25.88 23.68 11.91
#